data_AF-A0A2V8UAU4-F1
#
_entry.id   AF-A0A2V8UAU4-F1
#
_cell.length_a   1.000
_cell.length_b   1.000
_cell.length_c   1.000
_cell.angle_alpha   90.00
_cell.angle_beta   90.00
_cell.angle_gamma   90.00
#
_symmetry.space_group_name_H-M   'P 1'
#
loop_
_entity.id
_entity.type
_entity.pdbx_description
1 polymer ?
#
loop_
_entity_poly.entity_id
_entity_poly.type
_entity_poly.pdbx_seq_one_letter_code
_entity_poly.pdbx_strand_id
1 'polypeptide(L)'
;MLGNLGFGFLVVLAAALVFVCRRRAAAARELSVQMQKQMAREEEFAAVLRQLGQFRSVTHDVRSPLQTVIGYIQLLAAERAGELNEKQRDYVEKTRIGAMQVLAVIEKFQEIKVVREP
;
A
#
# COMPACT_ATOMS: atom_id res chain seq x y z
N MET A 1 73.78 -9.49 -0.86
CA MET A 1 72.92 -8.33 -1.19
C MET A 1 71.68 -8.64 -2.05
N LEU A 2 71.41 -9.90 -2.44
CA LEU A 2 70.18 -10.26 -3.19
C LEU A 2 68.91 -10.48 -2.34
N GLY A 3 69.04 -10.62 -1.00
CA GLY A 3 67.88 -10.89 -0.12
C GLY A 3 66.93 -9.71 0.10
N ASN A 4 67.42 -8.47 0.06
CA ASN A 4 66.59 -7.28 0.32
C ASN A 4 65.63 -6.93 -0.82
N LEU A 5 66.00 -7.24 -2.07
CA LEU A 5 65.16 -6.91 -3.24
C LEU A 5 63.92 -7.80 -3.32
N GLY A 6 64.08 -9.10 -3.02
CA GLY A 6 62.97 -10.06 -2.99
C GLY A 6 62.00 -9.81 -1.84
N PHE A 7 62.50 -9.42 -0.67
CA PHE A 7 61.66 -9.08 0.48
C PHE A 7 60.83 -7.81 0.22
N GLY A 8 61.43 -6.78 -0.36
CA GLY A 8 60.71 -5.55 -0.73
C GLY A 8 59.58 -5.80 -1.75
N PHE A 9 59.84 -6.62 -2.76
CA PHE A 9 58.80 -7.00 -3.75
C PHE A 9 57.64 -7.76 -3.09
N LEU A 10 57.95 -8.69 -2.17
CA LEU A 10 56.95 -9.49 -1.47
C LEU A 10 56.07 -8.62 -0.56
N VAL A 11 56.65 -7.61 0.11
CA VAL A 11 55.91 -6.63 0.92
C VAL A 11 54.97 -5.79 0.05
N VAL A 12 55.44 -5.30 -1.10
CA VAL A 12 54.60 -4.51 -2.03
C VAL A 12 53.45 -5.36 -2.59
N LEU A 13 53.73 -6.61 -2.96
CA LEU A 13 52.72 -7.53 -3.49
C LEU A 13 51.66 -7.85 -2.41
N ALA A 14 52.09 -8.10 -1.17
CA ALA A 14 51.18 -8.28 -0.04
C ALA A 14 50.33 -7.02 0.23
N ALA A 15 50.94 -5.83 0.20
CA ALA A 15 50.22 -4.57 0.35
C ALA A 15 49.20 -4.33 -0.77
N ALA A 16 49.55 -4.65 -2.02
CA ALA A 16 48.66 -4.56 -3.17
C ALA A 16 47.48 -5.54 -3.05
N LEU A 17 47.72 -6.77 -2.60
CA LEU A 17 46.65 -7.74 -2.34
C LEU A 17 45.71 -7.26 -1.23
N VAL A 18 46.25 -6.75 -0.12
CA VAL A 18 45.45 -6.17 0.97
C VAL A 18 44.65 -4.98 0.48
N PHE A 19 45.24 -4.11 -0.35
CA PHE A 19 44.55 -2.97 -0.95
C PHE A 19 43.40 -3.41 -1.85
N VAL A 20 43.61 -4.39 -2.73
CA VAL A 20 42.57 -4.94 -3.61
C VAL A 20 41.46 -5.62 -2.79
N CYS A 21 41.80 -6.43 -1.79
CA CYS A 21 40.84 -7.06 -0.89
C CYS A 21 40.02 -6.02 -0.12
N ARG A 22 40.66 -4.99 0.43
CA ARG A 22 39.97 -3.88 1.12
C ARG A 22 39.04 -3.12 0.18
N ARG A 23 39.48 -2.83 -1.05
CA ARG A 23 38.68 -2.12 -2.04
C ARG A 23 37.45 -2.93 -2.48
N ARG A 24 37.62 -4.23 -2.72
CA ARG A 24 36.50 -5.13 -3.05
C ARG A 24 35.55 -5.30 -1.88
N ALA A 25 36.06 -5.44 -0.65
CA ALA A 25 35.22 -5.50 0.55
C ALA A 25 34.42 -4.21 0.77
N ALA A 26 35.02 -3.04 0.51
CA ALA A 26 34.32 -1.76 0.58
C ALA A 26 33.20 -1.66 -0.47
N ALA A 27 33.48 -2.00 -1.74
CA ALA A 27 32.49 -1.98 -2.82
C ALA A 27 31.33 -2.98 -2.57
N ALA A 28 31.64 -4.18 -2.07
CA ALA A 28 30.63 -5.18 -1.72
C ALA A 28 29.71 -4.70 -0.58
N ARG A 29 30.28 -4.02 0.43
CA ARG A 29 29.49 -3.41 1.52
C ARG A 29 28.57 -2.33 1.00
N GLU A 30 29.06 -1.42 0.17
CA GLU A 30 28.25 -0.35 -0.39
C GLU A 30 27.04 -0.89 -1.17
N LEU A 31 27.27 -1.88 -2.04
CA LEU A 31 26.19 -2.54 -2.78
C LEU A 31 25.18 -3.21 -1.85
N SER A 32 25.66 -3.93 -0.82
CA SER A 32 24.77 -4.59 0.15
C SER A 32 23.90 -3.59 0.92
N VAL A 33 24.46 -2.43 1.28
CA VAL A 33 23.73 -1.35 1.95
C VAL A 33 22.69 -0.72 1.02
N GLN A 34 23.02 -0.53 -0.26
CA GLN A 34 22.05 -0.04 -1.24
C GLN A 34 20.90 -1.03 -1.46
N MET A 35 21.20 -2.32 -1.59
CA MET A 35 20.19 -3.38 -1.70
C MET A 35 19.29 -3.43 -0.45
N GLN A 36 19.87 -3.37 0.75
CA GLN A 36 19.09 -3.33 1.99
C GLN A 36 18.16 -2.12 2.05
N LYS A 37 18.63 -0.94 1.62
CA LYS A 37 17.80 0.27 1.53
C LYS A 37 16.65 0.11 0.53
N GLN A 38 16.88 -0.55 -0.60
CA GLN A 38 15.83 -0.83 -1.58
C GLN A 38 14.80 -1.81 -1.01
N MET A 39 15.25 -2.91 -0.41
CA MET A 39 14.37 -3.90 0.23
C MET A 39 13.52 -3.26 1.33
N ALA A 40 14.10 -2.43 2.19
CA ALA A 40 13.35 -1.74 3.24
C ALA A 40 12.24 -0.84 2.66
N ARG A 41 12.52 -0.10 1.57
CA ARG A 41 11.50 0.71 0.88
C ARG A 41 10.40 -0.15 0.25
N GLU A 42 10.77 -1.30 -0.32
CA GLU A 42 9.80 -2.24 -0.90
C GLU A 42 8.91 -2.86 0.17
N GLU A 43 9.47 -3.22 1.32
CA GLU A 43 8.71 -3.73 2.46
C GLU A 43 7.75 -2.69 3.03
N GLU A 44 8.20 -1.45 3.22
CA GLU A 44 7.36 -0.32 3.65
C GLU A 44 6.20 -0.10 2.67
N PHE A 45 6.50 -0.07 1.36
CA PHE A 45 5.48 0.09 0.33
C PHE A 45 4.50 -1.09 0.31
N ALA A 46 4.99 -2.32 0.42
CA ALA A 46 4.17 -3.52 0.49
C ALA A 46 3.28 -3.55 1.75
N ALA A 47 3.74 -2.97 2.86
CA ALA A 47 2.90 -2.80 4.06
C ALA A 47 1.73 -1.85 3.80
N VAL A 48 1.98 -0.69 3.16
CA VAL A 48 0.93 0.26 2.76
C VAL A 48 -0.07 -0.39 1.79
N LEU A 49 0.42 -1.11 0.78
CA LEU A 49 -0.45 -1.81 -0.17
C LEU A 49 -1.32 -2.87 0.51
N ARG A 50 -0.78 -3.61 1.48
CA ARG A 50 -1.57 -4.58 2.26
C ARG A 50 -2.68 -3.90 3.05
N GLN A 51 -2.39 -2.78 3.72
CA GLN A 51 -3.40 -2.01 4.45
C GLN A 51 -4.50 -1.48 3.54
N LEU A 52 -4.12 -0.93 2.37
CA LEU A 52 -5.08 -0.45 1.39
C LEU A 52 -5.92 -1.60 0.79
N GLY A 53 -5.31 -2.74 0.54
CA GLY A 53 -6.01 -3.95 0.08
C GLY A 53 -7.08 -4.41 1.08
N GLN A 54 -6.75 -4.44 2.37
CA GLN A 54 -7.71 -4.74 3.44
C GLN A 54 -8.86 -3.74 3.46
N PHE A 55 -8.56 -2.44 3.41
CA PHE A 55 -9.58 -1.40 3.41
C PHE A 55 -10.51 -1.49 2.19
N ARG A 56 -9.95 -1.79 1.01
CA ARG A 56 -10.72 -1.99 -0.22
C ARG A 56 -11.65 -3.20 -0.11
N SER A 57 -11.18 -4.31 0.46
CA SER A 57 -12.00 -5.50 0.69
C SER A 57 -13.21 -5.18 1.56
N VAL A 58 -12.97 -4.55 2.72
CA VAL A 58 -14.06 -4.13 3.64
C VAL A 58 -15.06 -3.21 2.94
N THR A 59 -14.57 -2.28 2.12
CA THR A 59 -15.42 -1.36 1.35
C THR A 59 -16.34 -2.12 0.37
N HIS A 60 -15.82 -3.15 -0.32
CA HIS A 60 -16.63 -4.01 -1.18
C HIS A 60 -17.69 -4.78 -0.38
N ASP A 61 -17.31 -5.34 0.77
CA ASP A 61 -18.19 -6.16 1.60
C ASP A 61 -19.33 -5.34 2.21
N VAL A 62 -19.10 -4.06 2.54
CA VAL A 62 -20.13 -3.13 3.06
C VAL A 62 -21.08 -2.64 1.96
N ARG A 63 -20.65 -2.59 0.69
CA ARG A 63 -21.49 -2.11 -0.41
C ARG A 63 -22.75 -2.96 -0.58
N SER A 64 -22.62 -4.28 -0.53
CA SER A 64 -23.72 -5.23 -0.73
C SER A 64 -24.88 -5.07 0.29
N PRO A 65 -24.63 -5.08 1.62
CA PRO A 65 -25.69 -4.84 2.59
C PRO A 65 -26.26 -3.42 2.50
N LEU A 66 -25.45 -2.40 2.19
CA LEU A 66 -25.97 -1.04 1.99
C LEU A 66 -26.90 -0.96 0.77
N GLN A 67 -26.55 -1.60 -0.34
CA GLN A 67 -27.42 -1.68 -1.52
C GLN A 67 -28.75 -2.37 -1.20
N THR A 68 -28.71 -3.39 -0.35
CA THR A 68 -29.93 -4.06 0.14
C THR A 68 -30.81 -3.10 0.95
N VAL A 69 -30.23 -2.32 1.87
CA VAL A 69 -30.93 -1.26 2.63
C VAL A 69 -31.55 -0.21 1.70
N ILE A 70 -30.79 0.26 0.70
CA ILE A 70 -31.28 1.20 -0.32
C ILE A 70 -32.48 0.61 -1.08
N GLY A 71 -32.43 -0.68 -1.44
CA GLY A 71 -33.54 -1.38 -2.08
C GLY A 71 -34.81 -1.38 -1.23
N TYR A 72 -34.71 -1.67 0.07
CA TYR A 72 -35.86 -1.59 0.99
C TYR A 72 -36.41 -0.17 1.12
N ILE A 73 -35.55 0.84 1.21
CA ILE A 73 -35.97 2.25 1.24
C ILE A 73 -36.74 2.60 -0.05
N GLN A 74 -36.29 2.13 -1.21
CA GLN A 74 -36.98 2.34 -2.49
C GLN A 74 -38.35 1.65 -2.53
N LEU A 75 -38.47 0.43 -1.98
CA LEU A 75 -39.75 -0.27 -1.87
C LEU A 75 -40.74 0.48 -0.96
N LEU A 76 -40.26 1.01 0.17
CA LEU A 76 -41.06 1.83 1.07
C LEU A 76 -41.48 3.15 0.42
N ALA A 77 -40.55 3.84 -0.26
CA ALA A 77 -40.82 5.08 -0.97
C ALA A 77 -41.84 4.91 -2.11
N ALA A 78 -41.85 3.74 -2.74
CA ALA A 78 -42.82 3.37 -3.77
C ALA A 78 -44.18 2.90 -3.20
N GLU A 79 -44.37 2.99 -1.87
CA GLU A 79 -45.58 2.58 -1.14
C GLU A 79 -46.03 1.14 -1.47
N ARG A 80 -45.09 0.26 -1.87
CA ARG A 80 -45.37 -1.13 -2.30
C ARG A 80 -45.76 -2.05 -1.14
N ALA A 81 -45.40 -1.66 0.09
CA ALA A 81 -45.76 -2.36 1.32
C ALA A 81 -47.00 -1.77 2.01
N GLY A 82 -47.58 -0.69 1.45
CA GLY A 82 -48.70 0.06 2.03
C GLY A 82 -48.50 1.57 1.95
N GLU A 83 -49.59 2.31 2.11
CA GLU A 83 -49.58 3.78 2.12
C GLU A 83 -48.76 4.33 3.29
N LEU A 84 -47.99 5.38 3.02
CA LEU A 84 -47.26 6.10 4.06
C LEU A 84 -48.07 7.31 4.53
N ASN A 85 -47.97 7.64 5.82
CA ASN A 85 -48.39 8.95 6.30
C ASN A 85 -47.30 10.01 6.01
N GLU A 86 -47.63 11.29 6.22
CA GLU A 86 -46.74 12.42 5.91
C GLU A 86 -45.39 12.34 6.64
N LYS A 87 -45.39 11.98 7.94
CA LYS A 87 -44.14 11.83 8.72
C LYS A 87 -43.31 10.64 8.24
N GLN A 88 -43.96 9.53 7.90
CA GLN A 88 -43.26 8.35 7.37
C GLN A 88 -42.61 8.66 6.02
N ARG A 89 -43.28 9.40 5.13
CA ARG A 89 -42.68 9.87 3.87
C ARG A 89 -41.44 10.72 4.10
N ASP A 90 -41.50 11.68 5.02
CA ASP A 90 -40.33 12.50 5.39
C ASP A 90 -39.16 11.66 5.93
N TYR A 91 -39.44 10.68 6.79
CA TYR A 91 -38.40 9.78 7.31
C TYR A 91 -37.79 8.89 6.24
N VAL A 92 -38.60 8.33 5.34
CA VAL A 92 -38.12 7.52 4.22
C VAL A 92 -37.22 8.35 3.32
N GLU A 93 -37.61 9.58 2.99
CA GLU A 93 -36.81 10.46 2.12
C GLU A 93 -35.49 10.87 2.78
N LYS A 94 -35.51 11.25 4.06
CA LYS A 94 -34.27 11.56 4.81
C LYS A 94 -33.33 10.37 4.89
N THR A 95 -33.88 9.17 5.12
CA THR A 95 -33.10 7.92 5.17
C THR A 95 -32.51 7.61 3.79
N ARG A 96 -33.27 7.81 2.70
CA ARG A 96 -32.81 7.63 1.33
C ARG A 96 -31.63 8.54 1.01
N ILE A 97 -31.74 9.83 1.35
CA ILE A 97 -30.66 10.80 1.16
C ILE A 97 -29.41 10.38 1.91
N GLY A 98 -29.55 10.02 3.19
CA GLY A 98 -28.42 9.55 4.01
C GLY A 98 -27.75 8.30 3.45
N ALA A 99 -28.52 7.29 3.02
CA ALA A 99 -27.99 6.07 2.44
C ALA A 99 -27.23 6.33 1.12
N MET A 100 -27.73 7.24 0.27
CA MET A 100 -27.05 7.65 -0.95
C MET A 100 -25.75 8.41 -0.67
N GLN A 101 -25.71 9.25 0.37
CA GLN A 101 -24.48 9.93 0.81
C GLN A 101 -23.42 8.93 1.28
N VAL A 102 -23.82 7.93 2.07
CA VAL A 102 -22.91 6.86 2.51
C VAL A 102 -22.39 6.06 1.32
N LEU A 103 -23.26 5.71 0.37
CA LEU A 103 -22.84 5.00 -0.85
C LEU A 103 -21.80 5.79 -1.64
N ALA A 104 -22.02 7.09 -1.82
CA ALA A 104 -21.07 7.97 -2.52
C ALA A 104 -19.70 8.05 -1.81
N VAL A 105 -19.68 8.04 -0.48
CA VAL A 105 -18.43 8.00 0.30
C VAL A 105 -17.69 6.68 0.09
N ILE A 106 -18.41 5.55 0.15
CA ILE A 106 -17.86 4.21 -0.10
C ILE A 106 -17.26 4.11 -1.51
N GLU A 107 -17.97 4.63 -2.52
CA GLU A 107 -17.51 4.61 -3.90
C GLU A 107 -16.23 5.43 -4.12
N LYS A 108 -16.10 6.59 -3.49
CA LYS A 108 -14.86 7.39 -3.52
C LYS A 108 -13.64 6.61 -3.02
N PHE A 109 -13.80 5.76 -2.00
CA PHE A 109 -12.70 4.95 -1.50
C PHE A 109 -12.26 3.85 -2.48
N GLN A 110 -13.13 3.40 -3.39
CA GLN A 110 -12.77 2.40 -4.40
C GLN A 110 -11.88 2.96 -5.52
N GLU A 111 -11.96 4.27 -5.76
CA GLU A 111 -11.23 4.98 -6.82
C GLU A 111 -9.79 5.32 -6.46
N ILE A 112 -9.39 5.18 -5.19
CA ILE A 112 -8.02 5.45 -4.75
C ILE A 112 -7.08 4.47 -5.46
N LYS A 113 -6.27 5.00 -6.37
CA LYS A 113 -5.19 4.28 -7.05
C LYS A 113 -3.86 4.74 -6.47
N VAL A 114 -3.07 3.80 -5.97
CA VAL A 114 -1.68 4.09 -5.59
C VAL A 114 -0.85 4.15 -6.86
N VAL A 115 -0.39 5.35 -7.21
CA VAL A 115 0.54 5.56 -8.32
C VAL A 115 1.96 5.38 -7.78
N ARG A 116 2.71 4.44 -8.37
CA ARG A 116 4.16 4.34 -8.17
C ARG A 116 4.81 5.31 -9.15
N GLU A 117 5.37 6.41 -8.66
CA GLU A 117 6.27 7.21 -9.49
C GLU A 117 7.57 6.40 -9.71
N PRO A 118 8.07 6.32 -10.96
CA PRO A 118 9.26 5.56 -11.32
C PRO A 118 10.55 6.13 -10.73
#